data_AF-A0A518K676-F1
#
_entry.id   AF-A0A518K676-F1
#
_cell.length_a   1.000
_cell.length_b   1.000
_cell.length_c   1.000
_cell.angle_alpha   90.00
_cell.angle_beta   90.00
_cell.angle_gamma   90.00
#
_symmetry.space_group_name_H-M   'P 1'
#
loop_
_entity.id
_entity.type
_entity.pdbx_description
1 polymer ?
#
loop_
_entity_poly.entity_id
_entity_poly.type
_entity_poly.pdbx_seq_one_letter_code
_entity_poly.pdbx_strand_id
1 'polypeptide(L)' 'MLTNSEQKALGQFREYLMTPNQMLCFSGPSLDTNRAALESLADKDLLARERPKGAYSLTNRGYSAMRSCR' A
#
# COMPACT_ATOMS: atom_id res chain seq x y z
N MET A 1 -6.08 -7.20 12.26
CA MET A 1 -6.80 -5.91 12.11
C MET A 1 -5.80 -4.86 11.65
N LEU A 2 -6.18 -3.99 10.70
CA LEU A 2 -5.28 -2.95 10.17
C LEU A 2 -5.37 -1.69 11.01
N THR A 3 -4.24 -1.03 11.24
CA THR A 3 -4.20 0.28 11.91
C THR A 3 -4.75 1.38 11.02
N ASN A 4 -5.09 2.55 11.58
CA ASN A 4 -5.57 3.68 10.79
C ASN A 4 -4.56 4.14 9.72
N SER A 5 -3.26 4.07 10.01
CA SER A 5 -2.20 4.43 9.05
C SER A 5 -2.11 3.42 7.91
N GLU A 6 -2.25 2.12 8.21
CA GLU A 6 -2.29 1.06 7.18
C GLU A 6 -3.53 1.19 6.29
N GLN A 7 -4.70 1.49 6.87
CA GLN A 7 -5.92 1.73 6.11
C GLN A 7 -5.79 2.97 5.22
N LYS A 8 -5.19 4.06 5.71
CA LYS A 8 -4.89 5.24 4.89
C LYS A 8 -3.93 4.93 3.75
N ALA A 9 -2.87 4.17 3.99
CA ALA A 9 -1.93 3.77 2.96
C ALA A 9 -2.61 2.93 1.86
N LEU A 10 -3.44 1.95 2.24
CA LEU A 10 -4.27 1.20 1.27
C LEU A 10 -5.28 2.09 0.55
N GLY A 11 -5.81 3.11 1.24
CA GLY A 11 -6.70 4.11 0.65
C GLY A 11 -6.09 4.85 -0.54
N GLN A 12 -4.78 5.13 -0.53
CA GLN A 12 -4.12 5.76 -1.68
C GLN A 12 -4.16 4.87 -2.92
N PHE A 13 -3.93 3.57 -2.79
CA PHE A 13 -4.08 2.63 -3.92
C PHE A 13 -5.50 2.66 -4.49
N ARG A 14 -6.52 2.78 -3.63
CA ARG A 14 -7.92 2.93 -4.04
C ARG A 14 -8.17 4.23 -4.79
N GLU A 15 -7.64 5.36 -4.30
CA GLU A 15 -7.76 6.67 -4.95
C GLU A 15 -7.17 6.68 -6.36
N TYR A 16 -6.06 5.96 -6.57
CA TYR A 16 -5.44 5.80 -7.88
C TYR A 16 -5.97 4.60 -8.69
N LEU A 17 -7.04 3.93 -8.22
CA LEU A 17 -7.67 2.78 -8.88
C LEU A 17 -6.71 1.62 -9.18
N MET A 18 -5.71 1.43 -8.34
CA MET A 18 -4.71 0.38 -8.50
C MET A 18 -5.31 -1.02 -8.31
N THR A 19 -4.95 -1.94 -9.19
CA THR A 19 -5.24 -3.38 -9.09
C THR A 19 -4.00 -4.16 -8.65
N PRO A 20 -4.11 -5.46 -8.31
CA PRO A 20 -2.94 -6.29 -8.06
C PRO A 20 -1.91 -6.21 -9.20
N ASN A 21 -0.64 -6.29 -8.84
CA ASN A 21 0.52 -6.18 -9.75
C ASN A 21 0.67 -4.82 -10.47
N GLN A 22 -0.19 -3.84 -10.18
CA GLN A 22 0.05 -2.46 -10.58
C GLN A 22 0.82 -1.74 -9.48
N MET A 23 1.89 -1.08 -9.90
CA MET A 23 2.82 -0.43 -8.99
C MET A 23 2.43 1.03 -8.79
N LEU A 24 2.33 1.44 -7.53
CA LEU A 24 2.20 2.82 -7.11
C LEU A 24 3.54 3.29 -6.51
N CYS A 25 4.07 4.38 -7.05
CA CYS A 25 5.33 4.97 -6.60
C CYS A 25 5.05 6.05 -5.54
N PHE A 26 5.48 5.81 -4.31
CA PHE A 26 5.48 6.80 -3.26
C PHE A 26 6.83 7.54 -3.29
N SER A 27 6.78 8.87 -3.25
CA SER A 27 7.97 9.72 -3.26
C SER A 27 7.84 10.91 -2.32
N GLY A 28 8.99 11.45 -1.90
CA GLY A 28 9.07 12.66 -1.07
C GLY A 28 8.24 12.56 0.22
N PRO A 29 7.51 13.62 0.61
CA PRO A 29 6.73 13.64 1.84
C PRO A 29 5.69 12.52 1.94
N SER A 30 5.13 12.07 0.81
CA SER A 30 4.15 10.95 0.81
C SER A 30 4.82 9.64 1.22
N LEU A 31 6.04 9.38 0.72
CA LEU A 31 6.80 8.20 1.14
C LEU A 31 7.18 8.28 2.61
N ASP A 32 7.68 9.43 3.07
CA ASP A 32 8.12 9.57 4.47
C ASP A 32 6.95 9.44 5.46
N THR A 33 5.79 10.02 5.11
CA THR A 33 4.57 9.94 5.92
C THR A 33 4.03 8.50 6.00
N ASN A 34 4.08 7.76 4.90
CA ASN A 34 3.49 6.42 4.82
C ASN A 34 4.51 5.29 5.06
N ARG A 35 5.81 5.58 5.21
CA ARG A 35 6.89 4.59 5.23
C ARG A 35 6.61 3.42 6.17
N ALA A 36 6.36 3.69 7.44
CA ALA A 36 6.13 2.66 8.44
C ALA A 36 4.88 1.80 8.12
N ALA A 37 3.83 2.42 7.59
CA ALA A 37 2.61 1.71 7.20
C ALA A 37 2.84 0.83 5.96
N LEU A 38 3.56 1.33 4.95
CA LEU A 38 3.89 0.58 3.73
C LEU A 38 4.77 -0.64 4.04
N GLU A 39 5.80 -0.47 4.89
CA GLU A 39 6.66 -1.57 5.34
C GLU A 39 5.86 -2.61 6.14
N SER A 40 5.03 -2.16 7.10
CA SER A 40 4.16 -3.06 7.88
C SER A 40 3.17 -3.84 7.00
N LEU A 41 2.57 -3.19 5.99
CA LEU A 41 1.69 -3.85 5.02
C LEU A 41 2.44 -4.86 4.15
N ALA A 42 3.69 -4.56 3.77
CA ALA A 42 4.54 -5.48 3.02
C ALA A 42 4.93 -6.70 3.87
N ASP A 43 5.28 -6.51 5.14
CA ASP A 43 5.57 -7.59 6.08
C ASP A 43 4.34 -8.48 6.35
N LYS A 44 3.14 -7.92 6.18
CA LYS A 44 1.85 -8.65 6.25
C LYS A 44 1.43 -9.31 4.94
N ASP A 45 2.28 -9.29 3.90
CA ASP A 45 1.98 -9.86 2.58
C ASP A 45 0.76 -9.19 1.88
N LEU A 46 0.51 -7.92 2.18
CA LEU A 46 -0.53 -7.10 1.55
C LEU A 46 0.03 -6.21 0.44
N LEU A 47 1.30 -5.83 0.54
CA LEU A 47 2.02 -5.12 -0.50
C LEU A 47 3.26 -5.91 -0.92
N ALA A 48 3.59 -5.88 -2.20
CA ALA A 48 4.91 -6.27 -2.67
C ALA A 48 5.79 -5.01 -2.79
N ARG A 49 7.04 -5.12 -2.30
CA ARG A 49 8.07 -4.08 -2.50
C ARG A 49 8.57 -4.19 -3.93
N GLU A 50 8.43 -3.12 -4.69
CA GLU A 50 8.86 -3.06 -6.08
C GLU A 50 10.10 -2.17 -6.23
N ARG A 51 10.62 -2.08 -7.46
CA ARG A 51 11.64 -1.10 -7.84
C ARG A 51 11.04 -0.05 -8.77
N PRO A 52 11.37 1.24 -8.60
CA PRO A 52 12.40 1.83 -7.72
C PRO A 52 12.00 1.93 -6.24
N LYS A 53 12.94 2.35 -5.37
CA LYS A 53 12.69 2.51 -3.92
C LYS A 53 11.46 3.39 -3.68
N GLY A 54 10.54 2.91 -2.84
CA GLY A 54 9.27 3.58 -2.56
C GLY A 54 8.13 3.14 -3.46
N ALA A 55 8.38 2.25 -4.42
CA ALA A 55 7.35 1.65 -5.23
C ALA A 55 6.79 0.38 -4.59
N TYR A 56 5.48 0.24 -4.62
CA TYR A 56 4.76 -0.88 -4.03
C TYR A 56 3.61 -1.31 -4.94
N SER A 57 3.31 -2.60 -5.01
CA SER A 57 2.14 -3.13 -5.70
C SER A 57 1.23 -3.88 -4.73
N LEU A 58 -0.08 -3.92 -5.01
CA LEU A 58 -1.00 -4.71 -4.20
C LEU A 58 -0.81 -6.20 -4.49
N THR A 59 -0.76 -7.02 -3.44
CA THR A 59 -1.01 -8.46 -3.59
C THR A 59 -2.51 -8.70 -3.74
N ASN A 60 -2.92 -9.91 -4.14
CA ASN A 60 -4.33 -10.28 -4.16
C ASN A 60 -4.99 -10.14 -2.77
N ARG A 61 -4.23 -10.42 -1.71
CA ARG A 61 -4.67 -10.26 -0.32
C ARG A 61 -4.78 -8.79 0.06
N GLY A 62 -3.79 -7.98 -0.33
CA GLY A 62 -3.82 -6.52 -0.15
C GLY A 62 -5.00 -5.86 -0.82
N TYR A 63 -5.29 -6.22 -2.07
CA TYR A 63 -6.45 -5.69 -2.80
C TYR A 63 -7.77 -6.07 -2.13
N SER A 64 -7.90 -7.30 -1.65
CA SER A 64 -9.09 -7.74 -0.90
C SER A 64 -9.24 -6.98 0.42
N ALA A 65 -8.14 -6.76 1.15
CA ALA A 65 -8.12 -5.97 2.38
C ALA A 65 -8.49 -4.50 2.10
N MET A 66 -7.91 -3.88 1.08
CA MET A 66 -8.22 -2.52 0.64
C MET A 66 -9.71 -2.34 0.33
N ARG A 67 -10.32 -3.30 -0.37
CA ARG A 67 -11.77 -3.27 -0.67
C ARG A 67 -12.65 -3.42 0.57
N SER A 68 -12.13 -4.03 1.63
CA SER A 68 -12.84 -4.27 2.89
C SER A 68 -12.70 -3.10 3.86
N CYS A 69 -11.67 -2.26 3.70
CA CYS A 69 -11.50 -1.02 4.45
C CYS A 69 -12.45 0.06 3.89
N ARG A 70 -13.28 0.68 4.74
CA ARG A 70 -14.10 1.84 4.38
C ARG A 70 -13.40 3.12 4.79
#